data_AF-A0A0B1SAP4-F1
#
_entry.id   AF-A0A0B1SAP4-F1
#
_cell.length_a   1.000
_cell.length_b   1.000
_cell.length_c   1.000
_cell.angle_alpha   90.00
_cell.angle_beta   90.00
_cell.angle_gamma   90.00
#
_symmetry.space_group_name_H-M   'P 1'
#
loop_
_entity.id
_entity.type
_entity.pdbx_description
1 polymer ?
#
loop_
_entity_poly.entity_id
_entity_poly.type
_entity_poly.pdbx_seq_one_letter_code
_entity_poly.pdbx_strand_id
1 'polypeptide(L)'
;VITILGRTLAPFASTGRIPVYGFGDAKTGDWSVFPLKTNGDCTSLEEVLKIYNEVTPTVDLSGPTNFAPLIYQAMEICQAANDYHILVIIADGQVTNERATRRAIVQACQYPLSIIVVGVGDGPWEMMRVFDESLPKRPWDNFHFVEFHEVCYYWRTLDFDTLG
;
A
#
# COMPACT_ATOMS: atom_id res chain seq x y z
N VAL A 1 -4.06 5.98 10.24
CA VAL A 1 -3.05 5.44 9.29
C VAL A 1 -2.82 6.39 8.11
N ILE A 2 -3.81 6.58 7.23
CA ILE A 2 -3.69 7.44 6.03
C ILE A 2 -3.17 8.85 6.36
N THR A 3 -3.64 9.50 7.42
CA THR A 3 -3.14 10.84 7.82
C THR A 3 -1.66 10.86 8.18
N ILE A 4 -1.15 9.83 8.86
CA ILE A 4 0.26 9.74 9.28
C ILE A 4 1.15 9.45 8.07
N LEU A 5 0.74 8.48 7.25
CA LEU A 5 1.43 8.18 5.98
C LEU A 5 1.44 9.40 5.08
N GLY A 6 0.29 10.07 4.98
CA GLY A 6 0.15 11.29 4.22
C GLY A 6 1.14 12.37 4.65
N ARG A 7 1.22 12.68 5.95
CA ARG A 7 2.21 13.66 6.45
C ARG A 7 3.65 13.25 6.18
N THR A 8 3.95 11.97 6.30
CA THR A 8 5.31 11.42 6.11
C THR A 8 5.72 11.43 4.64
N LEU A 9 4.76 11.15 3.75
CA LEU A 9 4.98 11.00 2.31
C LEU A 9 4.66 12.26 1.51
N ALA A 10 4.00 13.26 2.10
CA ALA A 10 3.66 14.53 1.46
C ALA A 10 4.87 15.21 0.78
N PRO A 11 6.09 15.23 1.36
CA PRO A 11 7.25 15.79 0.68
C PRO A 11 7.64 15.08 -0.62
N PHE A 12 7.22 13.82 -0.80
CA PHE A 12 7.52 13.00 -1.96
C PHE A 12 6.38 13.02 -3.02
N ALA A 13 5.22 13.59 -2.70
CA ALA A 13 4.11 13.73 -3.64
C ALA A 13 4.32 14.94 -4.56
N SER A 14 5.28 14.83 -5.49
CA SER A 14 5.78 15.92 -6.36
C SER A 14 4.80 16.36 -7.46
N THR A 15 3.90 15.47 -7.89
CA THR A 15 3.06 15.68 -9.09
C THR A 15 1.69 16.29 -8.80
N GLY A 16 1.30 16.42 -7.53
CA GLY A 16 -0.03 16.87 -7.14
C GLY A 16 -1.18 15.97 -7.62
N ARG A 17 -0.87 14.73 -8.04
CA ARG A 17 -1.84 13.68 -8.40
C ARG A 17 -1.55 12.42 -7.64
N ILE A 18 -2.55 11.91 -6.96
CA ILE A 18 -2.51 10.72 -6.12
C ILE A 18 -3.59 9.78 -6.64
N PRO A 19 -3.23 8.83 -7.52
CA PRO A 19 -4.13 7.76 -7.92
C PRO A 19 -4.48 6.90 -6.71
N VAL A 20 -5.77 6.61 -6.51
CA VAL A 20 -6.25 5.84 -5.35
C VAL A 20 -7.10 4.68 -5.83
N TYR A 21 -6.74 3.48 -5.41
CA TYR A 21 -7.39 2.24 -5.82
C TYR A 21 -7.75 1.35 -4.63
N GLY A 22 -8.84 0.61 -4.80
CA GLY A 22 -9.29 -0.45 -3.92
C GLY A 22 -9.11 -1.80 -4.61
N PHE A 23 -9.08 -2.85 -3.80
CA PHE A 23 -8.86 -4.23 -4.23
C PHE A 23 -9.52 -5.18 -3.22
N GLY A 24 -9.78 -6.43 -3.62
CA GLY A 24 -10.34 -7.44 -2.71
C GLY A 24 -11.82 -7.25 -2.37
N ASP A 25 -12.56 -6.44 -3.14
CA ASP A 25 -14.01 -6.41 -3.03
C ASP A 25 -14.64 -7.58 -3.79
N ALA A 26 -15.90 -7.89 -3.50
CA ALA A 26 -16.62 -9.00 -4.13
C ALA A 26 -16.68 -8.90 -5.69
N LYS A 27 -16.52 -7.69 -6.26
CA LYS A 27 -16.58 -7.48 -7.72
C LYS A 27 -15.23 -7.66 -8.40
N THR A 28 -14.12 -7.24 -7.78
CA THR A 28 -12.78 -7.38 -8.35
C THR A 28 -12.10 -8.70 -7.98
N GLY A 29 -12.43 -9.25 -6.82
CA GLY A 29 -11.77 -10.42 -6.25
C GLY A 29 -10.25 -10.27 -6.23
N ASP A 30 -9.54 -11.32 -6.62
CA ASP A 30 -8.07 -11.37 -6.67
C ASP A 30 -7.44 -10.83 -7.96
N TRP A 31 -8.24 -10.36 -8.91
CA TRP A 31 -7.81 -10.22 -10.31
C TRP A 31 -7.70 -8.78 -10.80
N SER A 32 -8.38 -7.84 -10.16
CA SER A 32 -8.40 -6.44 -10.60
C SER A 32 -8.41 -5.46 -9.44
N VAL A 33 -8.26 -4.19 -9.78
CA VAL A 33 -8.39 -3.05 -8.88
C VAL A 33 -9.51 -2.15 -9.38
N PHE A 34 -10.09 -1.34 -8.49
CA PHE A 34 -11.06 -0.32 -8.88
C PHE A 34 -10.60 1.05 -8.40
N PRO A 35 -10.75 2.12 -9.20
CA PRO A 35 -10.42 3.45 -8.75
C PRO A 35 -11.43 3.89 -7.68
N LEU A 36 -10.94 4.42 -6.55
CA LEU A 36 -11.80 4.99 -5.51
C LEU A 36 -12.46 6.30 -5.98
N LYS A 37 -11.76 7.05 -6.84
CA LYS A 37 -12.28 8.27 -7.45
C LYS A 37 -12.57 8.00 -8.93
N THR A 38 -13.85 8.13 -9.33
CA THR A 38 -14.29 7.83 -10.70
C THR A 38 -13.83 8.86 -11.73
N ASN A 39 -13.59 10.10 -11.30
CA ASN A 39 -13.25 11.22 -12.19
C ASN A 39 -11.84 11.76 -11.87
N GLY A 40 -10.82 11.02 -12.32
CA GLY A 40 -9.40 11.39 -12.19
C GLY A 40 -8.81 11.15 -10.81
N ASP A 41 -7.59 11.64 -10.59
CA ASP A 41 -6.81 11.39 -9.38
C ASP A 41 -7.14 12.35 -8.24
N CYS A 42 -6.81 11.96 -7.00
CA CYS A 42 -6.84 12.88 -5.87
C CYS A 42 -5.71 13.90 -6.00
N THR A 43 -5.96 15.13 -5.55
CA THR A 43 -5.00 16.25 -5.62
C THR A 43 -4.32 16.53 -4.29
N SER A 44 -4.86 15.99 -3.21
CA SER A 44 -4.28 16.09 -1.87
C SER A 44 -4.64 14.86 -1.03
N LEU A 45 -3.91 14.68 0.08
CA LEU A 45 -4.16 13.59 1.02
C LEU A 45 -5.47 13.78 1.80
N GLU A 46 -5.89 15.03 2.01
CA GLU A 46 -7.21 15.35 2.55
C GLU A 46 -8.32 14.85 1.61
N GLU A 47 -8.11 14.98 0.29
CA GLU A 47 -9.04 14.43 -0.70
C GLU A 47 -9.02 12.90 -0.69
N VAL A 48 -7.84 12.27 -0.59
CA VAL A 48 -7.74 10.80 -0.41
C VAL A 48 -8.55 10.33 0.79
N LEU A 49 -8.39 11.00 1.95
CA LEU A 49 -9.13 10.69 3.18
C LEU A 49 -10.63 10.85 2.99
N LYS A 50 -11.04 11.93 2.34
CA LYS A 50 -12.46 12.20 2.05
C LYS A 50 -13.06 11.09 1.19
N ILE A 51 -12.44 10.78 0.06
CA ILE A 51 -12.92 9.75 -0.87
C ILE A 51 -12.93 8.37 -0.19
N TYR A 52 -11.88 8.04 0.56
CA TYR A 52 -11.82 6.80 1.33
C TYR A 52 -13.03 6.67 2.27
N ASN A 53 -13.35 7.70 3.04
CA ASN A 53 -14.48 7.69 3.97
C ASN A 53 -15.84 7.62 3.27
N GLU A 54 -15.95 8.18 2.06
CA GLU A 54 -17.17 8.12 1.25
C GLU A 54 -17.38 6.75 0.61
N VAL A 55 -16.32 6.13 0.09
CA VAL A 55 -16.39 4.88 -0.69
C VAL A 55 -16.39 3.65 0.21
N THR A 56 -15.56 3.59 1.25
CA THR A 56 -15.37 2.39 2.08
C THR A 56 -16.69 1.81 2.63
N PRO A 57 -17.67 2.61 3.12
CA PRO A 57 -18.94 2.08 3.60
C PRO A 57 -19.81 1.42 2.52
N THR A 58 -19.50 1.66 1.24
CA THR A 58 -20.25 1.12 0.07
C THR A 58 -19.59 -0.10 -0.54
N VAL A 59 -18.38 -0.45 -0.09
CA VAL A 59 -17.59 -1.56 -0.61
C VAL A 59 -17.90 -2.81 0.22
N ASP A 60 -18.40 -3.84 -0.45
CA ASP A 60 -18.50 -5.18 0.14
C ASP A 60 -17.09 -5.80 0.18
N LEU A 61 -16.40 -5.57 1.30
CA LEU A 61 -15.11 -6.18 1.58
C LEU A 61 -15.24 -7.69 1.54
N SER A 62 -14.37 -8.33 0.77
CA SER A 62 -14.34 -9.77 0.60
C SER A 62 -12.90 -10.28 0.74
N GLY A 63 -12.70 -11.52 0.33
CA GLY A 63 -11.40 -12.08 0.04
C GLY A 63 -11.45 -12.85 -1.27
N PRO A 64 -10.31 -13.34 -1.74
CA PRO A 64 -9.02 -13.38 -1.05
C PRO A 64 -8.23 -12.06 -1.13
N THR A 65 -7.14 -11.95 -0.36
CA THR A 65 -6.24 -10.78 -0.40
C THR A 65 -5.07 -11.06 -1.35
N ASN A 66 -4.97 -10.31 -2.44
CA ASN A 66 -3.88 -10.40 -3.42
C ASN A 66 -3.39 -9.01 -3.83
N PHE A 67 -2.11 -8.71 -3.60
CA PHE A 67 -1.53 -7.40 -3.96
C PHE A 67 -1.08 -7.33 -5.42
N ALA A 68 -1.00 -8.46 -6.12
CA ALA A 68 -0.48 -8.50 -7.49
C ALA A 68 -1.21 -7.52 -8.44
N PRO A 69 -2.57 -7.44 -8.47
CA PRO A 69 -3.27 -6.49 -9.32
C PRO A 69 -2.89 -5.02 -9.05
N LEU A 70 -2.75 -4.65 -7.78
CA LEU A 70 -2.31 -3.31 -7.34
C LEU A 70 -0.90 -2.99 -7.82
N ILE A 71 0.02 -3.95 -7.68
CA ILE A 71 1.40 -3.79 -8.12
C ILE A 71 1.48 -3.66 -9.65
N TYR A 72 0.70 -4.43 -10.40
CA TYR A 72 0.61 -4.29 -11.85
C TYR A 72 0.07 -2.92 -12.26
N GLN A 73 -1.00 -2.45 -11.62
CA GLN A 73 -1.55 -1.12 -11.86
C GLN A 73 -0.51 -0.01 -11.61
N ALA A 74 0.27 -0.14 -10.53
CA ALA A 74 1.32 0.83 -10.21
C ALA A 74 2.46 0.83 -11.25
N MET A 75 2.83 -0.34 -11.80
CA MET A 75 3.80 -0.42 -12.90
C MET A 75 3.30 0.28 -14.17
N GLU A 76 2.02 0.12 -14.52
CA GLU A 76 1.40 0.81 -15.66
C GLU A 76 1.42 2.33 -15.47
N ILE A 77 1.03 2.82 -14.29
CA ILE A 77 1.06 4.25 -13.95
C ILE A 77 2.49 4.80 -14.02
N CYS A 78 3.44 4.09 -13.41
CA CYS A 78 4.84 4.47 -13.40
C CYS A 78 5.42 4.57 -14.82
N GLN A 79 5.09 3.61 -15.69
CA GLN A 79 5.51 3.63 -17.09
C GLN A 79 4.86 4.76 -17.89
N ALA A 80 3.57 5.00 -17.70
CA ALA A 80 2.84 6.05 -18.41
C ALA A 80 3.29 7.46 -18.01
N ALA A 81 3.55 7.67 -16.72
CA ALA A 81 4.05 8.93 -16.18
C ALA A 81 5.54 9.15 -16.46
N ASN A 82 6.30 8.08 -16.71
CA ASN A 82 7.76 8.10 -16.87
C ASN A 82 8.46 8.81 -15.69
N ASP A 83 8.02 8.50 -14.47
CA ASP A 83 8.49 9.10 -13.23
C ASP A 83 8.58 8.06 -12.11
N TYR A 84 9.33 8.38 -11.06
CA TYR A 84 9.45 7.54 -9.87
C TYR A 84 8.19 7.57 -9.03
N HIS A 85 7.74 6.40 -8.58
CA HIS A 85 6.51 6.26 -7.79
C HIS A 85 6.76 5.48 -6.50
N ILE A 86 5.98 5.82 -5.47
CA ILE A 86 5.86 5.05 -4.24
C ILE A 86 4.42 4.50 -4.19
N LEU A 87 4.28 3.19 -4.32
CA LEU A 87 3.02 2.50 -4.06
C LEU A 87 2.90 2.25 -2.55
N VAL A 88 1.84 2.77 -1.94
CA VAL A 88 1.51 2.52 -0.54
C VAL A 88 0.27 1.64 -0.47
N ILE A 89 0.43 0.43 0.06
CA ILE A 89 -0.65 -0.54 0.25
C ILE A 89 -1.01 -0.57 1.74
N ILE A 90 -2.28 -0.33 2.07
CA ILE A 90 -2.79 -0.48 3.43
C ILE A 90 -3.65 -1.73 3.45
N ALA A 91 -3.32 -2.71 4.30
CA ALA A 91 -4.01 -3.99 4.37
C ALA A 91 -4.09 -4.50 5.81
N ASP A 92 -5.16 -5.23 6.12
CA ASP A 92 -5.49 -5.69 7.47
C ASP A 92 -5.16 -7.17 7.77
N GLY A 93 -4.64 -7.90 6.79
CA GLY A 93 -4.35 -9.31 6.94
C GLY A 93 -3.41 -9.88 5.87
N GLN A 94 -3.23 -11.20 5.95
CA GLN A 94 -2.29 -11.93 5.09
C GLN A 94 -2.73 -11.99 3.63
N VAL A 95 -1.74 -11.91 2.75
CA VAL A 95 -1.91 -12.24 1.34
C VAL A 95 -2.19 -13.74 1.23
N THR A 96 -3.26 -14.10 0.56
CA THR A 96 -3.65 -15.49 0.31
C THR A 96 -2.93 -16.06 -0.91
N ASN A 97 -2.55 -15.20 -1.88
CA ASN A 97 -1.85 -15.58 -3.09
C ASN A 97 -0.38 -15.10 -3.09
N GLU A 98 0.42 -15.72 -2.23
CA GLU A 98 1.85 -15.41 -2.08
C GLU A 98 2.60 -15.45 -3.40
N ARG A 99 2.35 -16.49 -4.20
CA ARG A 99 3.12 -16.75 -5.43
C ARG A 99 2.87 -15.66 -6.47
N ALA A 100 1.65 -15.16 -6.59
CA ALA A 100 1.33 -14.05 -7.50
C ALA A 100 1.96 -12.74 -7.01
N THR A 101 1.81 -12.44 -5.72
CA THR A 101 2.36 -11.22 -5.10
C THR A 101 3.89 -11.19 -5.22
N ARG A 102 4.58 -12.29 -4.89
CA ARG A 102 6.05 -12.42 -5.03
C ARG A 102 6.52 -12.15 -6.46
N ARG A 103 5.82 -12.69 -7.46
CA ARG A 103 6.17 -12.45 -8.88
C ARG A 103 5.99 -10.98 -9.24
N ALA A 104 4.90 -10.36 -8.80
CA ALA A 104 4.64 -8.95 -9.08
C ALA A 104 5.70 -8.04 -8.45
N ILE A 105 6.13 -8.30 -7.21
CA ILE A 105 7.20 -7.54 -6.53
C ILE A 105 8.53 -7.66 -7.30
N VAL A 106 8.92 -8.88 -7.69
CA VAL A 106 10.15 -9.11 -8.46
C VAL A 106 10.11 -8.41 -9.82
N GLN A 107 8.96 -8.43 -10.50
CA GLN A 107 8.78 -7.73 -11.78
C GLN A 107 8.84 -6.20 -11.60
N ALA A 108 8.26 -5.67 -10.52
CA ALA A 108 8.29 -4.25 -10.20
C ALA A 108 9.71 -3.68 -10.01
N CYS A 109 10.72 -4.53 -9.71
CA CYS A 109 12.12 -4.09 -9.65
C CYS A 109 12.67 -3.54 -10.98
N GLN A 110 11.98 -3.79 -12.10
CA GLN A 110 12.34 -3.27 -13.43
C GLN A 110 11.79 -1.86 -13.69
N TYR A 111 11.02 -1.31 -12.75
CA TYR A 111 10.38 0.00 -12.83
C TYR A 111 10.93 0.92 -11.73
N PRO A 112 10.92 2.24 -11.89
CA PRO A 112 11.25 3.18 -10.81
C PRO A 112 10.10 3.24 -9.79
N LEU A 113 9.86 2.12 -9.10
CA LEU A 113 8.70 1.89 -8.24
C LEU A 113 9.12 1.24 -6.92
N SER A 114 8.94 1.98 -5.81
CA SER A 114 9.04 1.42 -4.46
C SER A 114 7.66 1.05 -3.93
N ILE A 115 7.59 -0.05 -3.17
CA ILE A 115 6.36 -0.60 -2.61
C ILE A 115 6.48 -0.58 -1.09
N ILE A 116 5.54 0.06 -0.42
CA ILE A 116 5.44 0.09 1.04
C ILE A 116 4.09 -0.53 1.43
N VAL A 117 4.14 -1.62 2.19
CA VAL A 117 2.95 -2.26 2.75
C VAL A 117 2.84 -1.87 4.21
N VAL A 118 1.68 -1.31 4.59
CA VAL A 118 1.36 -0.90 5.94
C VAL A 118 0.29 -1.83 6.49
N GLY A 119 0.71 -2.72 7.38
CA GLY A 119 -0.17 -3.66 8.08
C GLY A 119 -0.96 -2.95 9.17
N VAL A 120 -2.28 -3.09 9.15
CA VAL A 120 -3.20 -2.57 10.18
C VAL A 120 -3.96 -3.73 10.82
N GLY A 121 -4.40 -3.61 12.06
CA GLY A 121 -5.05 -4.72 12.78
C GLY A 121 -4.05 -5.69 13.43
N ASP A 122 -4.54 -6.88 13.77
CA ASP A 122 -3.89 -7.83 14.68
C ASP A 122 -2.98 -8.85 13.96
N GLY A 123 -2.92 -8.82 12.62
CA GLY A 123 -2.15 -9.76 11.82
C GLY A 123 -2.84 -11.13 11.69
N PRO A 124 -2.09 -12.23 11.44
CA PRO A 124 -0.63 -12.39 11.57
C PRO A 124 0.21 -11.80 10.41
N TRP A 125 1.42 -11.30 10.71
CA TRP A 125 2.28 -10.58 9.73
C TRP A 125 3.52 -11.34 9.23
N GLU A 126 3.73 -12.57 9.66
CA GLU A 126 4.94 -13.37 9.37
C GLU A 126 5.30 -13.37 7.87
N MET A 127 4.32 -13.60 7.01
CA MET A 127 4.49 -13.63 5.56
C MET A 127 4.98 -12.30 4.99
N MET A 128 4.54 -11.17 5.54
CA MET A 128 4.98 -9.86 5.08
C MET A 128 6.43 -9.59 5.48
N ARG A 129 6.84 -10.04 6.68
CA ARG A 129 8.24 -10.00 7.11
C ARG A 129 9.13 -10.86 6.21
N VAL A 130 8.64 -12.05 5.81
CA VAL A 130 9.32 -12.91 4.81
C VAL A 130 9.47 -12.21 3.46
N PHE A 131 8.48 -11.43 3.01
CA PHE A 131 8.62 -10.64 1.78
C PHE A 131 9.60 -9.48 1.92
N ASP A 132 9.72 -8.85 3.07
CA ASP A 132 10.72 -7.81 3.30
C ASP A 132 12.15 -8.41 3.31
N GLU A 133 12.34 -9.54 4.00
CA GLU A 133 13.68 -10.09 4.27
C GLU A 133 14.21 -11.08 3.21
N SER A 134 13.32 -11.82 2.53
CA SER A 134 13.70 -13.06 1.82
C SER A 134 13.12 -13.22 0.41
N LEU A 135 12.94 -12.09 -0.29
CA LEU A 135 12.59 -12.15 -1.71
C LEU A 135 13.73 -12.71 -2.57
N PRO A 136 13.41 -13.35 -3.72
CA PRO A 136 14.43 -13.85 -4.65
C PRO A 136 15.42 -12.75 -5.04
N LYS A 137 16.62 -13.13 -5.49
CA LYS A 137 17.63 -12.18 -5.96
C LYS A 137 17.01 -11.19 -6.94
N ARG A 138 17.03 -9.92 -6.53
CA ARG A 138 16.55 -8.75 -7.27
C ARG A 138 17.67 -7.71 -7.35
N PRO A 139 17.65 -6.83 -8.36
CA PRO A 139 18.75 -5.87 -8.56
C PRO A 139 18.89 -4.86 -7.41
N TRP A 140 17.79 -4.57 -6.71
CA TRP A 140 17.71 -3.70 -5.54
C TRP A 140 16.45 -4.05 -4.72
N ASP A 141 16.40 -3.62 -3.47
CA ASP A 141 15.24 -3.82 -2.61
C ASP A 141 14.18 -2.74 -2.84
N ASN A 142 13.02 -3.16 -3.35
CA ASN A 142 11.91 -2.30 -3.73
C ASN A 142 10.65 -2.51 -2.88
N PHE A 143 10.72 -3.29 -1.81
CA PHE A 143 9.55 -3.67 -1.01
C PHE A 143 9.86 -3.52 0.47
N HIS A 144 9.01 -2.80 1.20
CA HIS A 144 9.12 -2.62 2.64
C HIS A 144 7.79 -2.91 3.33
N PHE A 145 7.86 -3.60 4.47
CA PHE A 145 6.70 -3.83 5.33
C PHE A 145 6.79 -3.02 6.62
N VAL A 146 5.69 -2.38 7.01
CA VAL A 146 5.56 -1.62 8.25
C VAL A 146 4.33 -2.10 9.02
N GLU A 147 4.52 -2.63 10.21
CA GLU A 147 3.43 -2.95 11.13
C GLU A 147 3.00 -1.69 11.88
N PHE A 148 1.82 -1.15 11.58
CA PHE A 148 1.38 0.15 12.10
C PHE A 148 1.14 0.14 13.62
N HIS A 149 0.62 -0.97 14.15
CA HIS A 149 0.37 -1.12 15.60
C HIS A 149 1.67 -1.15 16.41
N GLU A 150 2.67 -1.88 15.92
CA GLU A 150 4.01 -1.94 16.54
C GLU A 150 4.62 -0.54 16.60
N VAL A 151 4.62 0.20 15.49
CA VAL A 151 5.14 1.58 15.42
C VAL A 151 4.41 2.51 16.39
N CYS A 152 3.07 2.50 16.39
CA CYS A 152 2.29 3.35 17.30
C CYS A 152 2.54 3.03 18.79
N TYR A 153 2.77 1.76 19.12
CA TYR A 153 3.10 1.36 20.48
C TYR A 153 4.45 1.93 20.91
N TYR A 154 5.49 1.79 20.09
CA TYR A 154 6.83 2.34 20.37
C TYR A 154 6.84 3.85 20.54
N TRP A 155 6.15 4.60 19.68
CA TRP A 155 6.05 6.06 19.81
C TRP A 155 5.35 6.46 21.11
N ARG A 156 4.30 5.73 21.51
CA ARG A 156 3.61 5.99 22.77
C ARG A 156 4.51 5.72 23.97
N THR A 157 5.31 4.65 23.96
CA THR A 157 6.22 4.35 25.09
C THR A 157 7.36 5.36 25.20
N LEU A 158 7.90 5.85 24.09
CA LEU A 158 8.96 6.88 24.08
C LEU A 158 8.46 8.25 24.60
N ASP A 159 7.21 8.62 24.33
CA ASP A 159 6.59 9.83 24.89
C ASP A 159 6.41 9.73 26.42
N PHE A 160 6.25 8.52 26.98
CA PHE A 160 6.18 8.33 28.43
C PHE A 160 7.56 8.34 29.10
N ASP A 161 8.60 7.81 28.45
CA ASP A 161 9.98 7.80 29.00
C ASP A 161 10.69 9.16 28.94
N THR A 162 10.18 10.12 28.16
CA THR A 162 10.72 11.50 28.06
C THR A 162 10.03 12.51 28.98
N LEU A 163 9.02 12.07 29.74
CA LEU A 163 8.31 12.88 30.75
C LEU A 163 8.50 12.36 32.20
N GLY A 164 9.46 11.45 32.42
CA GLY A 164 9.85 10.91 33.73
C GLY A 164 11.04 11.63 34.36
#